data_AF-A0A9D1J9B6-F1
#
_entry.id   AF-A0A9D1J9B6-F1
#
_cell.length_a   1.000
_cell.length_b   1.000
_cell.length_c   1.000
_cell.angle_alpha   90.00
_cell.angle_beta   90.00
_cell.angle_gamma   90.00
#
_symmetry.space_group_name_H-M   'P 1'
#
loop_
_entity.id
_entity.type
_entity.pdbx_description
1 polymer ?
#
loop_
_entity_poly.entity_id
_entity_poly.type
_entity_poly.pdbx_seq_one_letter_code
_entity_poly.pdbx_strand_id
1 'polypeptide(L)'
;MNGILKELCGLALERTRRESALVPLSELKMQAKDIKGRGYAFANALRAPGLSVIAEVKKASPSKGVIDGQFDYLAIAHDYEAGG
;
A
#
# COMPACT_ATOMS: atom_id res chain seq x y z
N MET A 1 24.82 6.17 -12.79
CA MET A 1 24.07 5.10 -12.11
C MET A 1 22.60 5.20 -12.48
N ASN A 2 22.14 4.34 -13.41
CA ASN A 2 20.74 4.16 -13.77
C ASN A 2 20.30 2.79 -13.24
N GLY A 3 19.30 2.76 -12.37
CA GLY A 3 18.74 1.53 -11.83
C GLY A 3 17.23 1.68 -11.65
N ILE A 4 16.50 0.57 -11.78
CA ILE A 4 15.03 0.54 -11.71
C ILE A 4 14.51 1.23 -10.44
N LEU A 5 15.18 1.05 -9.31
CA LEU A 5 14.82 1.73 -8.07
C LEU A 5 14.88 3.27 -8.20
N LYS A 6 15.92 3.81 -8.82
CA LYS A 6 16.08 5.27 -9.02
C LYS A 6 14.98 5.82 -9.91
N GLU A 7 14.60 5.07 -10.94
CA GLU A 7 13.48 5.41 -11.82
C GLU A 7 12.14 5.42 -11.07
N LEU A 8 11.86 4.36 -10.29
CA LEU A 8 10.66 4.28 -9.45
C LEU A 8 10.59 5.43 -8.43
N CYS A 9 11.71 5.79 -7.79
CA CYS A 9 11.78 6.93 -6.88
C CYS A 9 11.49 8.25 -7.60
N GLY A 10 12.01 8.44 -8.81
CA GLY A 10 11.72 9.61 -9.64
C GLY A 10 10.24 9.72 -9.99
N LEU A 11 9.63 8.61 -10.43
CA LEU A 11 8.20 8.56 -10.72
C LEU A 11 7.33 8.81 -9.49
N ALA A 12 7.72 8.26 -8.33
CA ALA A 12 7.02 8.50 -7.07
C ALA A 12 7.08 9.97 -6.65
N LEU A 13 8.23 10.64 -6.83
CA LEU A 13 8.38 12.06 -6.54
C LEU A 13 7.45 12.92 -7.40
N GLU A 14 7.40 12.65 -8.72
CA GLU A 14 6.52 13.38 -9.64
C GLU A 14 5.03 13.16 -9.31
N ARG A 15 4.64 11.94 -8.95
CA ARG A 15 3.26 11.64 -8.50
C ARG A 15 2.91 12.41 -7.24
N THR A 16 3.77 12.36 -6.22
CA THR A 16 3.56 13.10 -4.96
C THR A 16 3.46 14.60 -5.20
N ARG A 17 4.33 15.18 -6.06
CA ARG A 17 4.26 16.62 -6.41
C ARG A 17 2.92 16.98 -7.03
N ARG A 18 2.46 16.20 -8.02
CA ARG A 18 1.17 16.42 -8.69
C ARG A 18 0.00 16.32 -7.71
N GLU A 19 -0.01 15.31 -6.85
CA GLU A 19 -1.11 15.09 -5.89
C GLU A 19 -1.12 16.14 -4.76
N SER A 20 0.06 16.55 -4.29
CA SER A 20 0.19 17.61 -3.28
C SER A 20 -0.22 18.99 -3.79
N ALA A 21 -0.26 19.19 -5.11
CA ALA A 21 -0.81 20.39 -5.73
C ALA A 21 -2.35 20.41 -5.76
N LEU A 22 -3.00 19.25 -5.62
CA LEU A 22 -4.47 19.13 -5.62
C LEU A 22 -5.08 19.32 -4.24
N VAL A 23 -4.42 18.79 -3.20
CA VAL A 23 -4.88 18.89 -1.80
C VAL A 23 -3.73 19.44 -0.95
N PRO A 24 -3.88 20.64 -0.34
CA PRO A 24 -2.87 21.18 0.55
C PRO A 24 -2.57 20.23 1.72
N LEU A 25 -1.30 20.14 2.10
CA LEU A 25 -0.86 19.27 3.21
C LEU A 25 -1.59 19.56 4.53
N SER A 26 -1.93 20.83 4.79
CA SER A 26 -2.70 21.23 5.98
C SER A 26 -4.09 20.61 5.99
N GLU A 27 -4.77 20.62 4.85
CA GLU A 27 -6.10 20.03 4.69
C GLU A 27 -6.05 18.51 4.82
N LEU A 28 -5.11 17.85 4.14
CA LEU A 28 -4.91 16.41 4.24
C LEU A 28 -4.62 15.98 5.70
N LYS A 29 -3.85 16.77 6.45
CA LYS A 29 -3.59 16.52 7.88
C LYS A 29 -4.85 16.64 8.75
N MET A 30 -5.76 17.56 8.43
CA MET A 30 -7.03 17.67 9.16
C MET A 30 -7.92 16.45 8.85
N GLN A 31 -8.11 16.13 7.58
CA GLN A 31 -8.87 14.95 7.14
C GLN A 31 -8.34 13.67 7.79
N ALA A 32 -7.01 13.49 7.84
CA ALA A 32 -6.39 12.33 8.46
C ALA A 32 -6.61 12.24 9.98
N LYS A 33 -6.69 13.38 10.69
CA LYS A 33 -6.96 13.41 12.13
C LYS A 33 -8.39 13.00 12.48
N ASP A 34 -9.34 13.26 11.57
CA ASP A 34 -10.74 12.90 11.76
C ASP A 34 -11.01 11.40 11.54
N ILE A 35 -10.07 10.68 10.92
CA ILE A 35 -10.13 9.23 10.77
C ILE A 35 -9.79 8.56 12.10
N LYS A 36 -10.74 7.80 12.65
CA LYS A 36 -10.48 6.95 13.84
C LYS A 36 -9.46 5.87 13.49
N GLY A 37 -8.25 6.00 14.03
CA GLY A 37 -7.24 4.95 13.95
C GLY A 37 -7.61 3.70 14.75
N ARG A 38 -6.97 2.57 14.44
CA ARG A 38 -7.10 1.31 15.19
C ARG A 38 -5.98 1.12 16.23
N GLY A 39 -5.43 2.23 16.75
CA GLY A 39 -4.26 2.22 17.63
C GLY A 39 -3.07 1.47 16.99
N TYR A 40 -2.44 0.59 17.77
CA TYR A 40 -1.30 -0.23 17.32
C TYR A 40 -1.71 -1.55 16.64
N ALA A 41 -2.89 -1.62 16.00
CA ALA A 41 -3.43 -2.86 15.41
C ALA A 41 -2.42 -3.64 14.55
N PHE A 42 -1.67 -2.96 13.68
CA PHE A 42 -0.64 -3.61 12.85
C PHE A 42 0.48 -4.25 13.69
N ALA A 43 1.07 -3.49 14.61
CA ALA A 43 2.14 -4.00 15.48
C ALA A 43 1.65 -5.10 16.42
N ASN A 44 0.39 -5.02 16.88
CA ASN A 44 -0.20 -6.05 17.72
C ASN A 44 -0.48 -7.34 16.94
N ALA A 45 -0.94 -7.25 15.68
CA ALA A 45 -1.12 -8.41 14.81
C ALA A 45 0.20 -9.16 14.59
N LEU A 46 1.29 -8.43 14.32
CA LEU A 46 2.62 -9.02 14.15
C LEU A 46 3.22 -9.63 15.42
N ARG A 47 2.72 -9.27 16.60
CA ARG A 47 3.14 -9.84 17.90
C ARG A 47 2.31 -11.07 18.30
N ALA A 48 1.28 -11.41 17.54
CA ALA A 48 0.45 -12.57 17.84
C ALA A 48 1.32 -13.84 17.90
N PRO A 49 1.04 -14.76 18.84
CA PRO A 49 1.79 -16.01 18.92
C PRO A 49 1.56 -16.85 17.65
N GLY A 50 2.62 -17.50 17.18
CA GLY A 50 2.59 -18.32 15.97
C GLY A 50 3.15 -17.60 14.74
N LEU A 51 2.80 -18.11 13.56
CA LEU A 51 3.21 -17.52 12.29
C LEU A 51 2.26 -16.39 11.92
N SER A 52 2.80 -15.20 11.68
CA SER A 52 2.06 -14.07 11.11
C SER A 52 2.39 -13.94 9.62
N VAL A 53 1.36 -13.80 8.78
CA VAL A 53 1.51 -13.60 7.33
C VAL A 53 1.04 -12.20 6.95
N ILE A 54 1.85 -11.49 6.14
CA ILE A 54 1.40 -10.29 5.43
C ILE A 54 1.22 -10.69 3.97
N ALA A 55 -0.03 -10.90 3.57
CA ALA A 55 -0.38 -11.18 2.19
C ALA A 55 -0.54 -9.86 1.39
N GLU A 56 0.18 -9.73 0.26
CA GLU A 56 0.18 -8.52 -0.58
C GLU A 56 -0.73 -8.70 -1.79
N VAL A 57 -1.74 -7.83 -1.94
CA VAL A 57 -2.59 -7.78 -3.14
C VAL A 57 -1.84 -7.02 -4.24
N LYS A 58 -1.33 -7.72 -5.27
CA LYS A 58 -0.45 -7.13 -6.30
C LYS A 58 -0.80 -7.52 -7.74
N LYS A 59 -1.10 -6.53 -8.58
CA LYS A 59 -1.41 -6.72 -10.01
C LYS A 59 -0.20 -7.04 -10.88
N ALA A 60 0.91 -6.32 -10.65
CA ALA A 60 2.07 -6.35 -11.53
C ALA A 60 3.36 -6.02 -10.76
N SER A 61 4.52 -6.38 -11.31
CA SER A 61 5.84 -5.93 -10.83
C SER A 61 6.78 -5.59 -11.99
N PRO A 62 7.80 -4.72 -11.79
CA PRO A 62 8.78 -4.43 -12.84
C PRO A 62 9.49 -5.68 -13.39
N SER A 63 9.71 -6.69 -12.55
CA SER A 63 10.42 -7.91 -12.94
C SER A 63 9.55 -8.98 -13.60
N LYS A 64 8.24 -9.01 -13.29
CA LYS A 64 7.33 -10.05 -13.79
C LYS A 64 6.25 -9.53 -14.74
N GLY A 65 6.16 -8.22 -14.95
CA GLY A 65 5.06 -7.63 -15.71
C GLY A 65 3.73 -7.82 -14.99
N VAL A 66 2.65 -8.01 -15.75
CA VAL A 66 1.31 -8.31 -15.19
C VAL A 66 1.32 -9.73 -14.61
N ILE A 67 1.00 -9.83 -13.32
CA ILE A 67 0.94 -11.09 -12.56
C ILE A 67 -0.47 -11.66 -12.63
N ASP A 68 -1.48 -10.80 -12.46
CA ASP A 68 -2.89 -11.15 -12.58
C ASP A 68 -3.57 -10.17 -13.54
N GLY A 69 -4.09 -10.72 -14.64
CA GLY A 69 -4.81 -9.97 -15.67
C GLY A 69 -6.23 -9.55 -15.27
N GLN A 70 -6.89 -10.33 -14.42
CA GLN A 70 -8.24 -10.03 -13.92
C GLN A 70 -8.18 -9.08 -12.73
N PHE A 71 -7.30 -9.38 -11.77
CA PHE A 71 -7.02 -8.56 -10.58
C PHE A 71 -8.29 -8.11 -9.83
N ASP A 72 -9.11 -9.07 -9.40
CA ASP A 72 -10.20 -8.83 -8.46
C ASP A 72 -9.64 -8.62 -7.04
N TYR A 73 -9.13 -7.41 -6.81
CA TYR A 73 -8.40 -7.07 -5.59
C TYR A 73 -9.25 -7.18 -4.31
N LEU A 74 -10.58 -7.12 -4.43
CA LEU A 74 -11.49 -7.31 -3.30
C LEU A 74 -11.64 -8.79 -2.96
N ALA A 75 -11.88 -9.64 -3.97
CA ALA A 75 -11.92 -11.09 -3.76
C ALA A 75 -10.59 -11.60 -3.18
N ILE A 76 -9.45 -11.16 -3.74
CA ILE A 76 -8.12 -11.53 -3.25
C ILE A 76 -7.93 -11.10 -1.78
N ALA A 77 -8.37 -9.89 -1.40
CA ALA A 77 -8.26 -9.42 -0.03
C ALA A 77 -9.14 -10.23 0.95
N HIS A 78 -10.36 -10.59 0.54
CA HIS A 78 -11.24 -11.45 1.33
C HIS A 78 -10.68 -12.87 1.49
N ASP A 79 -10.10 -13.43 0.43
CA ASP A 79 -9.44 -14.75 0.49
C ASP A 79 -8.24 -14.73 1.43
N TYR A 80 -7.44 -13.65 1.43
CA TYR A 80 -6.34 -13.47 2.38
C TYR A 80 -6.83 -13.38 3.83
N GLU A 81 -7.90 -12.62 4.09
CA GLU A 81 -8.48 -12.54 5.44
C GLU A 81 -9.05 -13.89 5.90
N ALA A 82 -9.71 -14.64 5.02
CA ALA A 82 -10.26 -15.96 5.33
C ALA A 82 -9.17 -17.04 5.54
N GLY A 83 -7.99 -16.86 4.93
CA GLY A 83 -6.85 -17.74 5.07
C GLY A 83 -6.08 -17.62 6.40
N GLY A 84 -6.30 -16.53 7.13
CA GLY A 84 -5.56 -16.18 8.36
C GLY A 84 -4.18 -15.58 8.09
#